data_AF-A0A4Z0Q235-F1
#
_entry.id   AF-A0A4Z0Q235-F1
#
_cell.length_a   1.000
_cell.length_b   1.000
_cell.length_c   1.000
_cell.angle_alpha   90.00
_cell.angle_beta   90.00
_cell.angle_gamma   90.00
#
_symmetry.space_group_name_H-M   'P 1'
#
loop_
_entity.id
_entity.type
_entity.pdbx_description
1 polymer ?
#
loop_
_entity_poly.entity_id
_entity_poly.type
_entity_poly.pdbx_seq_one_letter_code
_entity_poly.pdbx_strand_id
1 'polypeptide(L)'
;MRFFLLLALLLFSHLVRAQFNSFEPGSYVLSGDPTVYTGVKLKLRGATELVAKNAAGQTAQFSPSDVSSFRLGQQKYVSVSSFEYSLWLGGDLSDKAFVQVLDSGDVMLMRCEESMNRPMTMGAGSGTVRYGVFLLRRANERPVTHISGNRLTGGGSKFRDAILPYLTQRPDLRKLVEEKTVTLDNIIGIVHALNTGQPYAVTAPHDSNN
;
A
#
# COMPACT_ATOMS: atom_id res chain seq x y z
N MET A 1 11.65 47.84 -2.16
CA MET A 1 10.61 47.04 -1.46
C MET A 1 10.04 45.86 -2.26
N ARG A 2 10.19 45.77 -3.60
CA ARG A 2 9.69 44.62 -4.40
C ARG A 2 10.53 43.34 -4.31
N PHE A 3 11.79 43.42 -3.90
CA PHE A 3 12.71 42.27 -3.85
C PHE A 3 12.51 41.37 -2.61
N PHE A 4 11.99 41.90 -1.51
CA PHE A 4 11.75 41.13 -0.28
C PHE A 4 10.52 40.20 -0.37
N LEU A 5 9.53 40.52 -1.21
CA LEU A 5 8.34 39.68 -1.41
C LEU A 5 8.65 38.40 -2.20
N LEU A 6 9.64 38.43 -3.11
CA LEU A 6 10.07 37.26 -3.87
C LEU A 6 10.83 36.23 -3.02
N LEU A 7 11.60 36.69 -2.02
CA LEU A 7 12.32 35.80 -1.11
C LEU A 7 11.37 35.08 -0.14
N ALA A 8 10.30 35.76 0.31
CA ALA A 8 9.29 35.15 1.18
C ALA A 8 8.47 34.05 0.46
N LEU A 9 8.16 34.23 -0.83
CA LEU A 9 7.48 33.22 -1.65
C LEU A 9 8.36 32.00 -1.97
N LEU A 10 9.68 32.17 -2.07
CA LEU A 10 10.63 31.07 -2.29
C LEU A 10 10.87 30.21 -1.05
N LEU A 11 10.75 30.75 0.16
CA LEU A 11 10.88 29.96 1.40
C LEU A 11 9.63 29.13 1.73
N PHE A 12 8.45 29.55 1.27
CA PHE A 12 7.20 28.80 1.50
C PHE A 12 7.13 27.49 0.71
N SER A 13 7.68 27.44 -0.51
CA SER A 13 7.66 26.23 -1.34
C SER A 13 8.60 25.13 -0.85
N HIS A 14 9.57 25.45 0.02
CA HIS A 14 10.42 24.45 0.68
C HIS A 14 9.77 23.82 1.92
N LEU A 15 8.84 24.50 2.58
CA LEU A 15 8.16 23.98 3.78
C LEU A 15 7.09 22.92 3.47
N VAL A 16 6.60 22.86 2.23
CA VAL A 16 5.59 21.87 1.81
C VAL A 16 6.19 20.47 1.60
N ARG A 17 7.51 20.36 1.38
CA ARG A 17 8.15 19.06 1.10
C ARG A 17 8.50 18.21 2.33
N ALA A 18 8.30 18.71 3.55
CA ALA A 18 8.58 17.97 4.78
C ALA A 18 7.40 17.13 5.30
N GLN A 19 6.21 17.24 4.70
CA GLN A 19 4.99 16.64 5.29
C GLN A 19 4.90 15.11 5.15
N PHE A 20 5.54 14.49 4.16
CA PHE A 20 5.37 13.05 3.86
C PHE A 20 6.42 12.13 4.52
N ASN A 21 7.12 12.63 5.53
CA ASN A 21 8.12 11.86 6.29
C ASN A 21 8.04 12.18 7.79
N SER A 22 6.88 12.67 8.22
CA SER A 22 6.64 13.14 9.59
C SER A 22 6.07 12.04 10.47
N PHE A 23 6.18 12.24 11.79
CA PHE A 23 5.63 11.33 12.78
C PHE A 23 4.13 11.61 12.97
N GLU A 24 3.29 10.60 12.76
CA GLU A 24 1.84 10.70 12.87
C GLU A 24 1.33 9.99 14.12
N PRO A 25 0.25 10.47 14.78
CA PRO A 25 -0.39 9.73 15.85
C PRO A 25 -0.85 8.34 15.37
N GLY A 26 -0.59 7.33 16.18
CA GLY A 26 -0.91 5.96 15.80
C GLY A 26 -0.94 4.99 16.97
N SER A 27 -1.14 3.72 16.61
CA SER A 27 -1.10 2.59 17.53
C SER A 27 -0.47 1.39 16.86
N TYR A 28 0.18 0.51 17.62
CA TYR A 28 0.74 -0.74 17.08
C TYR A 28 0.52 -1.91 18.04
N VAL A 29 0.62 -3.11 17.51
CA VAL A 29 0.53 -4.38 18.24
C VAL A 29 1.78 -5.18 17.93
N LEU A 30 2.47 -5.68 18.95
CA LEU A 30 3.65 -6.50 18.75
C LEU A 30 3.26 -7.93 18.34
N SER A 31 4.13 -8.64 17.64
CA SER A 31 3.87 -10.02 17.22
C SER A 31 3.86 -11.01 18.40
N GLY A 32 4.64 -10.71 19.45
CA GLY A 32 4.74 -11.54 20.66
C GLY A 32 3.85 -11.08 21.82
N ASP A 33 3.23 -9.90 21.71
CA ASP A 33 2.36 -9.34 22.74
C ASP A 33 1.14 -8.68 22.07
N PRO A 34 -0.08 -9.22 22.28
CA PRO A 34 -1.31 -8.69 21.68
C PRO A 34 -1.73 -7.34 22.28
N THR A 35 -0.99 -6.80 23.26
CA THR A 35 -1.24 -5.48 23.83
C THR A 35 -1.17 -4.40 22.75
N VAL A 36 -2.21 -3.56 22.72
CA VAL A 36 -2.28 -2.42 21.82
C VAL A 36 -1.56 -1.23 22.47
N TYR A 37 -0.47 -0.79 21.87
CA TYR A 37 0.27 0.39 22.30
C TYR A 37 -0.31 1.63 21.61
N THR A 38 -0.87 2.54 22.40
CA THR A 38 -1.52 3.77 21.92
C THR A 38 -0.78 5.03 22.37
N GLY A 39 -1.13 6.19 21.80
CA GLY A 39 -0.57 7.49 22.22
C GLY A 39 0.88 7.71 21.80
N VAL A 40 1.39 6.87 20.91
CA VAL A 40 2.72 7.01 20.30
C VAL A 40 2.59 7.76 18.97
N LYS A 41 3.68 8.40 18.56
CA LYS A 41 3.80 8.87 17.18
C LYS A 41 4.58 7.85 16.37
N LEU A 42 4.07 7.50 15.21
CA LEU A 42 4.61 6.47 14.34
C LEU A 42 5.06 7.07 13.02
N LYS A 43 6.03 6.42 12.38
CA LYS A 43 6.49 6.75 11.04
C LYS A 43 6.85 5.45 10.33
N LEU A 44 6.23 5.20 9.19
CA LEU A 44 6.60 4.11 8.30
C LEU A 44 7.71 4.58 7.35
N ARG A 45 8.79 3.80 7.24
CA ARG A 45 9.92 4.04 6.35
C ARG A 45 10.01 2.89 5.34
N GLY A 46 9.56 3.17 4.12
CA GLY A 46 9.39 2.11 3.11
C GLY A 46 8.39 1.05 3.57
N ALA A 47 8.57 -0.20 3.15
CA ALA A 47 7.68 -1.30 3.53
C ALA A 47 8.21 -2.14 4.71
N THR A 48 9.40 -1.85 5.25
CA THR A 48 10.13 -2.78 6.14
C THR A 48 10.53 -2.22 7.51
N GLU A 49 10.31 -0.93 7.76
CA GLU A 49 10.69 -0.31 9.04
C GLU A 49 9.57 0.60 9.57
N LEU A 50 9.08 0.28 10.77
CA LEU A 50 8.18 1.14 11.55
C LEU A 50 8.96 1.78 12.69
N VAL A 51 8.93 3.10 12.78
CA VAL A 51 9.56 3.85 13.87
C VAL A 51 8.49 4.40 14.79
N ALA A 52 8.51 4.00 16.06
CA ALA A 52 7.66 4.55 17.11
C ALA A 52 8.43 5.57 17.94
N LYS A 53 7.76 6.67 18.31
CA LYS A 53 8.28 7.73 19.17
C LYS A 53 7.34 7.92 20.35
N ASN A 54 7.87 7.76 21.56
CA ASN A 54 7.10 7.94 22.80
C ASN A 54 6.99 9.42 23.20
N ALA A 55 6.22 9.71 24.27
CA ALA A 55 6.02 11.08 24.77
C ALA A 55 7.32 11.74 25.26
N ALA A 56 8.29 10.96 25.75
CA ALA A 56 9.63 11.43 26.13
C ALA A 56 10.54 11.70 24.91
N GLY A 57 10.06 11.46 23.69
CA GLY A 57 10.78 11.69 22.46
C GLY A 57 11.76 10.57 22.08
N GLN A 58 11.82 9.49 22.84
CA GLN A 58 12.64 8.32 22.54
C GLN A 58 12.03 7.52 21.39
N THR A 59 12.88 6.93 20.56
CA THR A 59 12.46 6.16 19.39
C THR A 59 12.78 4.69 19.52
N ALA A 60 11.86 3.83 19.09
CA ALA A 60 12.07 2.41 18.86
C ALA A 60 11.82 2.09 17.38
N GLN A 61 12.59 1.16 16.83
CA GLN A 61 12.46 0.69 15.44
C GLN A 61 11.95 -0.75 15.46
N PHE A 62 11.06 -1.06 14.53
CA PHE A 62 10.43 -2.36 14.42
C PHE A 62 10.41 -2.83 12.97
N SER A 63 10.67 -4.12 12.78
CA SER A 63 10.49 -4.83 11.51
C SER A 63 9.11 -5.48 11.44
N PRO A 64 8.68 -5.96 10.25
CA PRO A 64 7.47 -6.76 10.11
C PRO A 64 7.45 -8.05 10.95
N SER A 65 8.59 -8.49 11.48
CA SER A 65 8.62 -9.63 12.42
C SER A 65 8.21 -9.23 13.83
N ASP A 66 8.44 -7.96 14.21
CA ASP A 66 8.24 -7.48 15.58
C ASP A 66 6.81 -6.97 15.81
N VAL A 67 6.17 -6.47 14.75
CA VAL A 67 4.84 -5.86 14.80
C VAL A 67 3.87 -6.69 13.97
N SER A 68 2.70 -7.01 14.52
CA SER A 68 1.66 -7.75 13.80
C SER A 68 0.77 -6.81 12.99
N SER A 69 0.43 -5.65 13.56
CA SER A 69 -0.36 -4.61 12.90
C SER A 69 -0.14 -3.24 13.53
N PHE A 70 -0.42 -2.18 12.76
CA PHE A 70 -0.40 -0.82 13.27
C PHE A 70 -1.39 0.07 12.53
N ARG A 71 -1.64 1.27 13.07
CA ARG A 71 -2.46 2.31 12.46
C ARG A 71 -1.69 3.63 12.40
N LEU A 72 -1.74 4.28 11.24
CA LEU A 72 -1.29 5.66 11.01
C LEU A 72 -2.53 6.47 10.65
N GLY A 73 -3.00 7.28 11.60
CA GLY A 73 -4.30 7.94 11.46
C GLY A 73 -5.43 6.93 11.17
N GLN A 74 -6.04 7.03 9.98
CA GLN A 74 -7.11 6.14 9.53
C GLN A 74 -6.62 4.89 8.80
N GLN A 75 -5.35 4.87 8.38
CA GLN A 75 -4.78 3.79 7.59
C GLN A 75 -4.38 2.64 8.51
N LYS A 76 -4.84 1.44 8.18
CA LYS A 76 -4.47 0.21 8.87
C LYS A 76 -3.39 -0.51 8.09
N TYR A 77 -2.38 -0.99 8.79
CA TYR A 77 -1.29 -1.78 8.23
C TYR A 77 -1.17 -3.10 8.96
N VAL A 78 -0.74 -4.13 8.24
CA VAL A 78 -0.46 -5.46 8.77
C VAL A 78 0.87 -5.95 8.26
N SER A 79 1.52 -6.81 9.05
CA SER A 79 2.69 -7.55 8.58
C SER A 79 2.25 -8.75 7.77
N VAL A 80 2.84 -8.90 6.59
CA VAL A 80 2.71 -10.08 5.73
C VAL A 80 4.08 -10.66 5.49
N SER A 81 4.12 -11.98 5.40
CA SER A 81 5.31 -12.75 5.03
C SER A 81 5.01 -13.61 3.81
N SER A 82 6.05 -14.12 3.15
CA SER A 82 5.95 -15.18 2.16
C SER A 82 5.12 -14.78 0.93
N PHE A 83 5.40 -13.60 0.39
CA PHE A 83 4.93 -13.22 -0.94
C PHE A 83 6.15 -13.04 -1.86
N GLU A 84 6.25 -13.92 -2.86
CA GLU A 84 7.21 -13.74 -3.94
C GLU A 84 6.58 -12.82 -4.99
N TYR A 85 7.24 -11.70 -5.20
CA TYR A 85 7.02 -10.83 -6.34
C TYR A 85 8.37 -10.78 -7.07
N SER A 86 8.38 -10.61 -8.38
CA SER A 86 9.62 -10.31 -9.08
C SER A 86 9.50 -8.91 -9.62
N LEU A 87 10.29 -8.01 -9.04
CA LEU A 87 10.57 -6.74 -9.67
C LEU A 87 11.29 -7.04 -10.98
N TRP A 88 10.70 -6.61 -12.09
CA TRP A 88 11.26 -6.80 -13.44
C TRP A 88 12.67 -6.20 -13.62
N LEU A 89 13.17 -5.43 -12.63
CA LEU A 89 14.48 -4.78 -12.59
C LEU A 89 15.44 -5.37 -11.53
N GLY A 90 15.21 -6.60 -11.05
CA GLY A 90 16.20 -7.31 -10.23
C GLY A 90 16.38 -6.75 -8.82
N GLY A 91 15.31 -6.21 -8.23
CA GLY A 91 15.30 -5.92 -6.80
C GLY A 91 15.06 -7.20 -6.00
N ASP A 92 15.93 -7.50 -5.05
CA ASP A 92 15.69 -8.54 -4.05
C ASP A 92 14.54 -8.10 -3.14
N LEU A 93 13.54 -8.96 -3.02
CA LEU A 93 12.39 -8.70 -2.18
C LEU A 93 12.61 -9.16 -0.77
N SER A 94 12.21 -8.30 0.17
CA SER A 94 12.08 -8.67 1.55
C SER A 94 10.94 -9.68 1.66
N ASP A 95 11.21 -10.87 2.21
CA ASP A 95 10.21 -11.91 2.48
C ASP A 95 9.10 -11.43 3.44
N LYS A 96 9.26 -10.23 4.04
CA LYS A 96 8.24 -9.63 4.90
C LYS A 96 8.10 -8.13 4.66
N ALA A 97 6.87 -7.65 4.73
CA ALA A 97 6.55 -6.24 4.58
C ALA A 97 5.36 -5.83 5.43
N PHE A 98 5.32 -4.55 5.77
CA PHE A 98 4.14 -3.84 6.22
C PHE A 98 3.32 -3.42 5.00
N VAL A 99 2.08 -3.87 4.95
CA VAL A 99 1.17 -3.58 3.84
C VAL A 99 -0.08 -2.90 4.35
N GLN A 100 -0.55 -1.91 3.61
CA GLN A 100 -1.78 -1.20 3.93
C GLN A 100 -2.97 -2.11 3.65
N VAL A 101 -3.90 -2.22 4.59
CA VAL A 101 -5.20 -2.89 4.38
C VAL A 101 -6.15 -1.87 3.75
N LEU A 102 -6.63 -2.19 2.55
CA LEU A 102 -7.57 -1.36 1.81
C LEU A 102 -9.03 -1.80 2.01
N ASP A 103 -9.24 -3.11 2.09
CA ASP A 103 -10.53 -3.72 2.40
C ASP A 103 -10.30 -5.04 3.16
N SER A 104 -11.25 -5.40 4.01
CA SER A 104 -11.22 -6.63 4.79
C SER A 104 -12.62 -7.21 4.92
N GLY A 105 -12.79 -8.44 4.43
CA GLY A 105 -13.95 -9.31 4.64
C GLY A 105 -13.50 -10.75 4.47
N ASP A 106 -14.24 -11.55 3.70
CA ASP A 106 -13.81 -12.90 3.30
C ASP A 106 -12.48 -12.87 2.52
N VAL A 107 -12.24 -11.77 1.81
CA VAL A 107 -10.99 -11.49 1.11
C VAL A 107 -10.39 -10.19 1.66
N MET A 108 -9.09 -10.23 1.93
CA MET A 108 -8.32 -9.06 2.36
C MET A 108 -7.59 -8.49 1.15
N LEU A 109 -7.93 -7.24 0.80
CA LEU A 109 -7.19 -6.48 -0.19
C LEU A 109 -6.17 -5.61 0.52
N MET A 110 -4.91 -5.75 0.11
CA MET A 110 -3.79 -5.02 0.68
C MET A 110 -2.99 -4.32 -0.42
N ARG A 111 -2.25 -3.29 -0.04
CA ARG A 111 -1.31 -2.56 -0.90
C ARG A 111 0.06 -2.49 -0.25
N CYS A 112 1.08 -2.98 -0.95
CA CYS A 112 2.47 -2.75 -0.61
C CYS A 112 2.96 -1.51 -1.38
N GLU A 113 3.54 -0.53 -0.69
CA GLU A 113 4.19 0.60 -1.35
C GLU A 113 5.70 0.40 -1.34
N GLU A 114 6.28 0.34 -2.53
CA GLU A 114 7.72 0.22 -2.69
C GLU A 114 8.27 1.43 -3.43
N SER A 115 9.39 1.91 -2.92
CA SER A 115 10.15 3.00 -3.52
C SER A 115 11.37 2.42 -4.23
N MET A 116 11.47 2.64 -5.54
CA MET A 116 12.65 2.30 -6.31
C MET A 116 13.34 3.56 -6.78
N ASN A 117 14.67 3.59 -6.60
CA ASN A 117 15.50 4.62 -7.20
C ASN A 117 15.61 4.31 -8.70
N ARG A 118 15.24 5.27 -9.55
CA ARG A 118 15.45 5.10 -10.99
C ARG A 118 16.97 5.06 -11.27
N PRO A 119 17.46 4.09 -12.06
CA PRO A 119 18.84 4.14 -12.52
C PRO A 119 19.06 5.44 -13.30
N MET A 120 20.21 6.08 -13.07
CA MET A 120 20.56 7.36 -13.71
C MET A 120 20.53 7.21 -15.23
N THR A 121 19.52 7.79 -15.86
CA THR A 121 19.51 8.02 -17.31
C THR A 121 20.13 9.39 -17.52
N MET A 122 21.25 9.41 -18.25
CA MET A 122 22.08 10.60 -18.53
C MET A 122 21.24 11.87 -18.74
N GLY A 123 21.24 12.79 -17.77
CA GLY A 123 20.74 14.16 -17.94
C GLY A 123 19.51 14.58 -17.11
N ALA A 124 18.81 13.68 -16.42
CA ALA A 124 17.69 14.04 -15.54
C ALA A 124 17.93 13.56 -14.11
N GLY A 125 17.70 14.44 -13.13
CA GLY A 125 18.01 14.20 -11.72
C GLY A 125 17.45 12.88 -11.17
N SER A 126 18.15 12.33 -10.17
CA SER A 126 17.73 11.14 -9.43
C SER A 126 16.31 11.31 -8.90
N GLY A 127 15.37 10.51 -9.41
CA GLY A 127 13.99 10.47 -8.98
C GLY A 127 13.68 9.13 -8.34
N THR A 128 13.14 9.15 -7.12
CA THR A 128 12.51 7.98 -6.51
C THR A 128 11.12 7.82 -7.09
N VAL A 129 10.83 6.68 -7.70
CA VAL A 129 9.46 6.32 -8.10
C VAL A 129 8.88 5.40 -7.06
N ARG A 130 7.67 5.70 -6.62
CA ARG A 130 6.86 4.81 -5.79
C ARG A 130 5.92 4.04 -6.69
N TYR A 131 5.83 2.73 -6.50
CA TYR A 131 4.76 1.92 -7.09
C TYR A 131 4.03 1.17 -5.99
N GLY A 132 2.71 1.11 -6.14
CA GLY A 132 1.84 0.33 -5.29
C GLY A 132 1.58 -1.03 -5.92
N VAL A 133 1.77 -2.09 -5.16
CA VAL A 133 1.46 -3.46 -5.55
C VAL A 133 0.24 -3.93 -4.77
N PHE A 134 -0.76 -4.47 -5.47
CA PHE A 134 -1.94 -5.05 -4.82
C PHE A 134 -1.70 -6.51 -4.46
N LEU A 135 -2.15 -6.86 -3.27
CA LEU A 135 -2.01 -8.18 -2.67
C LEU A 135 -3.40 -8.67 -2.22
N LEU A 136 -3.69 -9.95 -2.45
CA LEU A 136 -4.91 -10.61 -2.01
C LEU A 136 -4.61 -11.80 -1.13
N ARG A 137 -5.54 -12.06 -0.23
CA ARG A 137 -5.51 -13.21 0.68
C ARG A 137 -6.94 -13.49 1.14
N ARG A 138 -7.34 -14.76 1.30
CA ARG A 138 -8.57 -15.06 2.05
C ARG A 138 -8.35 -14.87 3.55
N ALA A 139 -9.37 -14.48 4.30
CA ALA A 139 -9.26 -14.19 5.73
C ALA A 139 -8.58 -15.30 6.55
N ASN A 140 -8.80 -16.56 6.18
CA ASN A 140 -8.27 -17.75 6.88
C ASN A 140 -7.02 -18.35 6.25
N GLU A 141 -6.48 -17.74 5.19
CA GLU A 141 -5.35 -18.26 4.45
C GLU A 141 -4.08 -17.46 4.76
N ARG A 142 -2.94 -18.14 4.83
CA ARG A 142 -1.63 -17.49 4.97
C ARG A 142 -1.06 -17.01 3.63
N PRO A 143 -1.16 -17.78 2.53
CA PRO A 143 -0.60 -17.36 1.25
C PRO A 143 -1.19 -16.03 0.78
N VAL A 144 -0.31 -15.17 0.28
CA VAL A 144 -0.68 -13.89 -0.31
C VAL A 144 -0.48 -13.99 -1.82
N THR A 145 -1.54 -13.74 -2.58
CA THR A 145 -1.50 -13.64 -4.03
C THR A 145 -1.12 -12.22 -4.43
N HIS A 146 0.03 -12.06 -5.08
CA HIS A 146 0.38 -10.82 -5.75
C HIS A 146 -0.43 -10.65 -7.05
N ILE A 147 -1.04 -9.49 -7.22
CA ILE A 147 -1.74 -9.13 -8.45
C ILE A 147 -0.83 -8.29 -9.33
N SER A 148 -0.12 -8.98 -10.21
CA SER A 148 0.64 -8.31 -11.24
C SER A 148 -0.29 -7.76 -12.33
N GLY A 149 -0.15 -6.49 -12.64
CA GLY A 149 -0.86 -5.87 -13.75
C GLY A 149 -0.01 -4.79 -14.40
N ASN A 150 0.13 -4.87 -15.72
CA ASN A 150 0.63 -3.72 -16.48
C ASN A 150 -0.53 -2.74 -16.62
N ARG A 151 -0.40 -1.55 -16.02
CA ARG A 151 -1.40 -0.50 -16.14
C ARG A 151 -1.63 -0.04 -17.58
N LEU A 152 -0.60 -0.07 -18.41
CA LEU A 152 -0.73 0.28 -19.83
C LEU A 152 -1.65 -0.70 -20.58
N THR A 153 -1.86 -1.91 -20.04
CA THR A 153 -2.78 -2.91 -20.60
C THR A 153 -4.00 -3.19 -19.72
N GLY A 154 -4.24 -2.37 -18.69
CA GLY A 154 -5.37 -2.54 -17.77
C GLY A 154 -5.29 -3.83 -16.93
N GLY A 155 -4.10 -4.29 -16.57
CA GLY A 155 -3.92 -5.49 -15.75
C GLY A 155 -3.90 -6.83 -16.51
N GLY A 156 -4.37 -6.86 -17.76
CA GLY A 156 -4.19 -8.00 -18.67
C GLY A 156 -4.75 -9.35 -18.15
N SER A 157 -4.24 -10.46 -18.68
CA SER A 157 -4.60 -11.82 -18.22
C SER A 157 -4.18 -12.08 -16.79
N LYS A 158 -3.01 -11.60 -16.37
CA LYS A 158 -2.48 -11.81 -15.02
C LYS A 158 -3.40 -11.28 -13.92
N PHE A 159 -4.01 -10.11 -14.10
CA PHE A 159 -5.04 -9.60 -13.19
C PHE A 159 -6.22 -10.58 -13.09
N ARG A 160 -6.74 -11.04 -14.23
CA ARG A 160 -7.88 -11.96 -14.28
C ARG A 160 -7.54 -13.28 -13.60
N ASP A 161 -6.40 -13.88 -13.95
CA ASP A 161 -5.95 -15.16 -13.41
C ASP A 161 -5.76 -15.08 -11.89
N ALA A 162 -5.33 -13.93 -11.36
CA ALA A 162 -5.17 -13.71 -9.93
C ALA A 162 -6.50 -13.51 -9.19
N ILE A 163 -7.48 -12.80 -9.77
CA ILE A 163 -8.74 -12.46 -9.06
C ILE A 163 -9.83 -13.53 -9.23
N LEU A 164 -9.90 -14.21 -10.36
CA LEU A 164 -10.98 -15.17 -10.67
C LEU A 164 -11.17 -16.28 -9.60
N PRO A 165 -10.11 -16.84 -8.98
CA PRO A 165 -10.27 -17.82 -7.90
C PRO A 165 -11.07 -17.29 -6.70
N TYR A 166 -11.07 -15.97 -6.47
CA TYR A 166 -11.79 -15.33 -5.37
C TYR A 166 -13.27 -15.06 -5.68
N LEU A 167 -13.67 -15.10 -6.96
CA LEU A 167 -15.00 -14.71 -7.44
C LEU A 167 -15.93 -15.91 -7.70
N THR A 168 -15.59 -17.11 -7.23
CA THR A 168 -16.35 -18.34 -7.52
C THR A 168 -17.81 -18.29 -7.05
N GLN A 169 -18.09 -17.56 -5.96
CA GLN A 169 -19.43 -17.38 -5.40
C GLN A 169 -20.15 -16.14 -5.96
N ARG A 170 -19.52 -15.38 -6.86
CA ARG A 170 -20.03 -14.12 -7.43
C ARG A 170 -19.99 -14.16 -8.97
N PRO A 171 -20.93 -14.88 -9.60
CA PRO A 171 -20.95 -15.04 -11.06
C PRO A 171 -21.12 -13.69 -11.80
N ASP A 172 -21.77 -12.72 -11.17
CA ASP A 172 -21.89 -11.35 -11.65
C ASP A 172 -20.52 -10.66 -11.76
N LEU A 173 -19.71 -10.69 -10.70
CA LEU A 173 -18.36 -10.10 -10.70
C LEU A 173 -17.42 -10.85 -11.63
N ARG A 174 -17.54 -12.18 -11.65
CA ARG A 174 -16.76 -13.05 -12.54
C ARG A 174 -16.97 -12.67 -14.01
N LYS A 175 -18.23 -12.48 -14.41
CA LYS A 175 -18.59 -12.06 -15.77
C LYS A 175 -17.91 -10.73 -16.15
N LEU A 176 -17.94 -9.74 -15.26
CA LEU A 176 -17.28 -8.45 -15.49
C LEU A 176 -15.78 -8.58 -15.78
N VAL A 177 -15.10 -9.46 -15.01
CA VAL A 177 -13.67 -9.74 -15.15
C VAL A 177 -13.39 -10.51 -16.45
N GLU A 178 -14.17 -11.54 -16.77
CA GLU A 178 -14.02 -12.35 -17.99
C GLU A 178 -14.27 -11.52 -19.26
N GLU A 179 -15.28 -10.64 -19.25
CA GLU A 179 -15.62 -9.72 -20.33
C GLU A 179 -14.67 -8.51 -20.42
N LYS A 180 -13.69 -8.41 -19.51
CA LYS A 180 -12.68 -7.33 -19.45
C LYS A 180 -13.30 -5.93 -19.29
N THR A 181 -14.50 -5.86 -18.71
CA THR A 181 -15.17 -4.59 -18.39
C THR A 181 -14.56 -3.89 -17.18
N VAL A 182 -13.85 -4.66 -16.35
CA VAL A 182 -13.11 -4.16 -15.19
C VAL A 182 -11.63 -4.53 -15.28
N THR A 183 -10.79 -3.63 -14.79
CA THR A 183 -9.32 -3.75 -14.80
C THR A 183 -8.75 -3.71 -13.38
N LEU A 184 -7.42 -3.75 -13.26
CA LEU A 184 -6.74 -3.55 -11.99
C LEU A 184 -7.15 -2.23 -11.29
N ASP A 185 -7.50 -1.19 -12.05
CA ASP A 185 -7.87 0.12 -11.48
C ASP A 185 -9.23 0.08 -10.75
N ASN A 186 -10.04 -0.94 -11.01
CA ASN A 186 -11.33 -1.18 -10.36
C ASN A 186 -11.23 -2.13 -9.16
N ILE A 187 -10.04 -2.63 -8.82
CA ILE A 187 -9.88 -3.75 -7.89
C ILE A 187 -10.51 -3.49 -6.52
N ILE A 188 -10.37 -2.28 -5.99
CA ILE A 188 -10.93 -1.95 -4.67
C ILE A 188 -12.45 -2.11 -4.69
N GLY A 189 -13.12 -1.58 -5.72
CA GLY A 189 -14.57 -1.71 -5.85
C GLY A 189 -15.01 -3.16 -6.06
N ILE A 190 -14.25 -3.96 -6.81
CA ILE A 190 -14.54 -5.40 -7.01
C ILE A 190 -14.44 -6.15 -5.67
N VAL A 191 -13.35 -5.97 -4.94
CA VAL A 191 -13.15 -6.66 -3.66
C VAL A 191 -14.14 -6.17 -2.62
N HIS A 192 -14.48 -4.89 -2.63
CA HIS A 192 -15.53 -4.35 -1.76
C HIS A 192 -16.88 -4.98 -2.04
N ALA A 193 -17.28 -5.05 -3.32
CA ALA A 193 -18.51 -5.73 -3.72
C ALA A 193 -18.49 -7.19 -3.31
N LEU A 194 -17.35 -7.89 -3.48
CA LEU A 194 -17.16 -9.27 -3.04
C LEU A 194 -17.37 -9.43 -1.52
N ASN A 195 -16.70 -8.61 -0.72
CA ASN A 195 -16.72 -8.69 0.75
C ASN A 195 -18.07 -8.30 1.36
N THR A 196 -18.82 -7.41 0.71
CA THR A 196 -20.10 -6.91 1.23
C THR A 196 -21.31 -7.64 0.66
N GLY A 197 -21.12 -8.45 -0.39
CA GLY A 197 -22.22 -9.06 -1.14
C GLY A 197 -23.03 -8.07 -1.99
N GLN A 198 -22.65 -6.78 -2.02
CA GLN A 198 -23.38 -5.77 -2.77
C GLN A 198 -23.11 -5.87 -4.29
N PRO A 199 -24.03 -5.40 -5.14
CA PRO A 199 -23.77 -5.24 -6.56
C PRO A 199 -22.56 -4.33 -6.81
N TYR A 200 -21.74 -4.65 -7.81
CA TYR A 200 -20.65 -3.78 -8.20
C TYR A 200 -21.20 -2.49 -8.82
N ALA A 201 -20.93 -1.36 -8.17
CA ALA A 201 -21.09 -0.04 -8.77
C ALA A 201 -19.77 0.33 -9.45
N VAL A 202 -19.83 0.78 -10.71
CA VAL A 202 -18.64 1.25 -11.42
C VAL A 202 -18.01 2.40 -10.64
N THR A 203 -16.89 2.13 -9.99
CA THR A 203 -16.10 3.13 -9.27
C THR A 203 -15.13 3.81 -10.22
N ALA A 204 -14.87 5.10 -10.00
CA ALA A 204 -13.80 5.80 -10.70
C ALA A 204 -12.46 5.04 -10.53
N PRO A 205 -11.53 5.13 -11.51
CA PRO A 205 -10.22 4.49 -11.42
C PRO A 205 -9.50 4.92 -10.13
N HIS A 206 -8.85 3.98 -9.44
CA HIS A 206 -8.05 4.32 -8.26
C HIS A 206 -6.74 5.02 -8.67
N ASP A 207 -6.67 6.34 -8.46
CA ASP A 207 -5.46 7.15 -8.65
C ASP A 207 -4.39 6.76 -7.62
N SER A 208 -3.24 6.26 -8.09
CA SER A 208 -2.08 5.95 -7.22
C SER A 208 -1.09 7.10 -7.09
N ASN A 209 -1.49 8.32 -7.42
CA ASN A 209 -0.60 9.50 -7.38
C ASN A 209 -0.61 10.25 -6.04
N ASN A 210 -1.23 9.66 -5.01
CA ASN A 210 -1.05 10.07 -3.62
C ASN A 210 -0.26 9.01 -2.86
#